data_AF-A0A7S4A4V0-F1
#
_entry.id   AF-A0A7S4A4V0-F1
#
_cell.length_a   1.000
_cell.length_b   1.000
_cell.length_c   1.000
_cell.angle_alpha   90.00
_cell.angle_beta   90.00
_cell.angle_gamma   90.00
#
_symmetry.space_group_name_H-M   'P 1'
#
loop_
_entity.id
_entity.type
_entity.pdbx_description
1 polymer ?
#
loop_
_entity_poly.entity_id
_entity_poly.type
_entity_poly.pdbx_seq_one_letter_code
_entity_poly.pdbx_strand_id
1 'polypeptide(L)'
;PARAAPAPDPTPACEPDARAPARTRPRAPSARRVDGVVRWIDAQRLAGPMRTAAVLPSALASGELLCALVQHVVPAARLAPVHRRPRARALRAANAENALGVLWRGGRCRSGVLRAYGAAAGGAPAAQAAAALVCEVFDAYAIRDLRRREAAIARRVDAALVAGGGQRLGRPVAWARAFRDGARLLALAGPGAAPEADPVAAAFSAFRRRRVPVLWENPRAFRARADDDLVLAQLDLLVTEGSAPKPAAAPKLEPAKRSPPAPDAADDPEDGQWELFRHRLLARRGPRSRRGENARLQ
;
A
#
# COMPACT_ATOMS: atom_id res chain seq x y z
N PRO A 1 -67.97 30.38 29.77
CA PRO A 1 -66.72 30.22 30.55
C PRO A 1 -65.93 28.99 30.09
N ALA A 2 -65.06 29.17 29.10
CA ALA A 2 -64.22 28.10 28.54
C ALA A 2 -62.89 28.04 29.30
N ARG A 3 -62.60 26.87 29.89
CA ARG A 3 -61.35 26.57 30.62
C ARG A 3 -60.16 26.64 29.65
N ALA A 4 -59.14 27.41 30.01
CA ALA A 4 -57.85 27.42 29.33
C ALA A 4 -57.15 26.06 29.51
N ALA A 5 -56.66 25.49 28.41
CA ALA A 5 -55.82 24.30 28.42
C ALA A 5 -54.40 24.65 28.88
N PRO A 6 -53.71 23.79 29.67
CA PRO A 6 -52.34 24.04 30.10
C PRO A 6 -51.36 23.86 28.93
N ALA A 7 -50.30 24.67 28.92
CA ALA A 7 -49.22 24.61 27.92
C ALA A 7 -48.45 23.29 28.04
N PRO A 8 -47.96 22.71 26.91
CA PRO A 8 -47.16 21.49 26.95
C PRO A 8 -45.75 21.77 27.51
N ASP A 9 -45.26 20.83 28.32
CA ASP A 9 -43.91 20.86 28.90
C ASP A 9 -42.80 20.95 27.83
N PRO A 10 -41.70 21.66 28.09
CA PRO A 10 -40.57 21.69 27.18
C PRO A 10 -39.87 20.32 27.17
N THR A 11 -39.80 19.71 25.99
CA THR A 11 -38.98 18.52 25.71
C THR A 11 -37.56 18.70 26.28
N PRO A 12 -37.02 17.75 27.05
CA PRO A 12 -35.63 17.83 27.49
C PRO A 12 -34.72 17.78 26.26
N ALA A 13 -33.77 18.70 26.20
CA ALA A 13 -32.74 18.71 25.18
C ALA A 13 -32.02 17.35 25.20
N CYS A 14 -31.97 16.65 24.05
CA CYS A 14 -31.12 15.47 23.88
C CYS A 14 -29.68 15.87 24.23
N GLU A 15 -29.18 15.37 25.35
CA GLU A 15 -27.76 15.47 25.67
C GLU A 15 -26.94 14.80 24.55
N PRO A 16 -25.84 15.41 24.10
CA PRO A 16 -24.97 14.80 23.11
C PRO A 16 -24.36 13.53 23.71
N ASP A 17 -24.72 12.41 23.11
CA ASP A 17 -24.27 11.06 23.43
C ASP A 17 -22.74 11.01 23.65
N ALA A 18 -22.31 11.00 24.91
CA ALA A 18 -20.91 11.11 25.33
C ALA A 18 -20.07 9.84 25.05
N ARG A 19 -20.52 8.98 24.15
CA ARG A 19 -19.89 7.67 23.84
C ARG A 19 -19.73 7.38 22.35
N ALA A 20 -19.53 8.40 21.52
CA ALA A 20 -18.85 8.16 20.25
C ALA A 20 -17.37 7.86 20.56
N PRO A 21 -16.85 6.64 20.29
CA PRO A 21 -15.42 6.40 20.46
C PRO A 21 -14.68 7.43 19.60
N ALA A 22 -13.83 8.24 20.26
CA ALA A 22 -13.01 9.22 19.59
C ALA A 22 -12.41 8.56 18.35
N ARG A 23 -12.79 9.04 17.16
CA ARG A 23 -12.30 8.50 15.88
C ARG A 23 -10.80 8.46 15.98
N THR A 24 -10.23 7.28 16.22
CA THR A 24 -8.81 7.09 16.40
C THR A 24 -8.17 7.59 15.13
N ARG A 25 -7.50 8.75 15.22
CA ARG A 25 -6.74 9.28 14.09
C ARG A 25 -5.86 8.14 13.59
N PRO A 26 -5.80 7.88 12.28
CA PRO A 26 -4.86 6.93 11.72
C PRO A 26 -3.48 7.22 12.31
N ARG A 27 -2.93 6.29 13.11
CA ARG A 27 -1.54 6.43 13.54
C ARG A 27 -0.69 6.45 12.27
N ALA A 28 0.19 7.43 12.16
CA ALA A 28 1.17 7.46 11.09
C ALA A 28 1.97 6.14 11.10
N PRO A 29 2.31 5.58 9.93
CA PRO A 29 3.10 4.36 9.87
C PRO A 29 4.47 4.60 10.53
N SER A 30 5.00 3.60 11.22
CA SER A 30 6.34 3.68 11.79
C SER A 30 7.38 3.71 10.68
N ALA A 31 8.50 4.43 10.87
CA ALA A 31 9.57 4.52 9.87
C ALA A 31 10.04 3.13 9.39
N ARG A 32 10.19 2.18 10.32
CA ARG A 32 10.57 0.79 10.00
C ARG A 32 9.57 0.08 9.09
N ARG A 33 8.26 0.31 9.27
CA ARG A 33 7.24 -0.25 8.37
C ARG A 33 7.38 0.37 6.98
N VAL A 34 7.55 1.68 6.90
CA VAL A 34 7.70 2.39 5.62
C VAL A 34 8.93 1.85 4.88
N ASP A 35 10.07 1.70 5.54
CA ASP A 35 11.27 1.12 4.91
C ASP A 35 11.05 -0.31 4.41
N GLY A 36 10.33 -1.14 5.17
CA GLY A 36 9.99 -2.50 4.74
C GLY A 36 9.08 -2.53 3.52
N VAL A 37 8.07 -1.65 3.47
CA VAL A 37 7.18 -1.49 2.31
C VAL A 37 7.95 -0.96 1.09
N VAL A 38 8.87 0.00 1.26
CA VAL A 38 9.71 0.51 0.17
C VAL A 38 10.60 -0.58 -0.39
N ARG A 39 11.22 -1.41 0.47
CA ARG A 39 12.00 -2.58 0.02
C ARG A 39 11.14 -3.62 -0.69
N TRP A 40 9.88 -3.78 -0.28
CA TRP A 40 8.93 -4.64 -0.98
C TRP A 40 8.58 -4.07 -2.36
N ILE A 41 8.38 -2.75 -2.49
CA ILE A 41 8.17 -2.10 -3.80
C ILE A 41 9.39 -2.30 -4.70
N ASP A 42 10.61 -2.12 -4.17
CA ASP A 42 11.86 -2.39 -4.89
C ASP A 42 11.94 -3.85 -5.36
N ALA A 43 11.50 -4.80 -4.53
CA ALA A 43 11.44 -6.22 -4.88
C ALA A 43 10.50 -6.50 -6.06
N GLN A 44 9.44 -5.71 -6.23
CA GLN A 44 8.52 -5.80 -7.37
C GLN A 44 9.10 -5.24 -8.69
N ARG A 45 10.29 -4.59 -8.64
CA ARG A 45 10.99 -4.02 -9.80
C ARG A 45 10.14 -3.06 -10.65
N LEU A 46 9.28 -2.30 -9.98
CA LEU A 46 8.34 -1.36 -10.63
C LEU A 46 9.01 -0.07 -11.11
N ALA A 47 10.15 0.29 -10.51
CA ALA A 47 10.94 1.47 -10.84
C ALA A 47 12.42 1.21 -10.54
N GLY A 48 13.26 2.24 -10.73
CA GLY A 48 14.65 2.22 -10.25
C GLY A 48 14.71 2.04 -8.71
N PRO A 49 15.82 1.51 -8.18
CA PRO A 49 15.92 1.16 -6.77
C PRO A 49 15.81 2.38 -5.87
N MET A 50 14.85 2.37 -4.95
CA MET A 50 14.64 3.44 -3.97
C MET A 50 15.53 3.30 -2.74
N ARG A 51 15.77 2.06 -2.28
CA ARG A 51 16.59 1.67 -1.13
C ARG A 51 16.08 2.12 0.25
N THR A 52 15.51 3.32 0.40
CA THR A 52 15.04 3.88 1.69
C THR A 52 13.76 4.71 1.55
N ALA A 53 13.04 4.92 2.65
CA ALA A 53 11.83 5.77 2.66
C ALA A 53 12.08 7.24 2.32
N ALA A 54 13.32 7.73 2.47
CA ALA A 54 13.65 9.14 2.24
C ALA A 54 13.45 9.58 0.78
N VAL A 55 13.63 8.67 -0.17
CA VAL A 55 13.45 8.97 -1.61
C VAL A 55 12.01 8.82 -2.09
N LEU A 56 11.11 8.35 -1.23
CA LEU A 56 9.74 8.08 -1.62
C LEU A 56 9.01 9.32 -2.18
N PRO A 57 9.18 10.55 -1.64
CA PRO A 57 8.52 11.73 -2.18
C PRO A 57 8.98 12.04 -3.61
N SER A 58 10.28 11.96 -3.88
CA SER A 58 10.82 12.22 -5.22
C SER A 58 10.48 11.09 -6.19
N ALA A 59 10.47 9.84 -5.74
CA ALA A 59 10.08 8.68 -6.56
C ALA A 59 8.61 8.72 -6.98
N LEU A 60 7.74 9.27 -6.14
CA LEU A 60 6.31 9.42 -6.44
C LEU A 60 5.98 10.74 -7.18
N ALA A 61 6.90 11.71 -7.21
CA ALA A 61 6.66 13.04 -7.76
C ALA A 61 6.28 13.05 -9.25
N SER A 62 6.74 12.06 -10.04
CA SER A 62 6.36 11.94 -11.45
C SER A 62 5.00 11.26 -11.68
N GLY A 63 4.44 10.64 -10.64
CA GLY A 63 3.26 9.78 -10.71
C GLY A 63 3.50 8.42 -11.39
N GLU A 64 4.66 8.18 -12.00
CA GLU A 64 4.95 6.92 -12.72
C GLU A 64 4.99 5.73 -11.78
N LEU A 65 5.70 5.85 -10.64
CA LEU A 65 5.77 4.78 -9.65
C LEU A 65 4.38 4.45 -9.10
N LEU A 66 3.54 5.46 -8.85
CA LEU A 66 2.19 5.24 -8.35
C LEU A 66 1.32 4.51 -9.38
N CYS A 67 1.42 4.88 -10.67
CA CYS A 67 0.76 4.16 -11.76
C CYS A 67 1.22 2.70 -11.84
N ALA A 68 2.53 2.46 -11.81
CA ALA A 68 3.09 1.11 -11.87
C ALA A 68 2.66 0.26 -10.67
N LEU A 69 2.67 0.84 -9.46
CA LEU A 69 2.21 0.18 -8.24
C LEU A 69 0.73 -0.19 -8.33
N VAL A 70 -0.13 0.72 -8.77
CA VAL A 70 -1.56 0.45 -8.95
C VAL A 70 -1.80 -0.66 -9.98
N GLN A 71 -1.12 -0.62 -11.13
CA GLN A 71 -1.22 -1.68 -12.13
C GLN A 71 -0.77 -3.04 -11.59
N HIS A 72 0.23 -3.06 -10.71
CA HIS A 72 0.74 -4.28 -10.10
C HIS A 72 -0.21 -4.87 -9.05
N VAL A 73 -0.78 -4.05 -8.15
CA VAL A 73 -1.54 -4.56 -6.99
C VAL A 73 -3.05 -4.58 -7.18
N VAL A 74 -3.59 -3.82 -8.14
CA VAL A 74 -5.04 -3.73 -8.36
C VAL A 74 -5.41 -4.61 -9.57
N PRO A 75 -6.12 -5.74 -9.35
CA PRO A 75 -6.52 -6.63 -10.44
C PRO A 75 -7.35 -5.87 -11.48
N ALA A 76 -7.02 -6.08 -12.77
CA ALA A 76 -7.70 -5.46 -13.90
C ALA A 76 -7.74 -3.91 -13.87
N ALA A 77 -6.80 -3.26 -13.18
CA ALA A 77 -6.69 -1.81 -13.21
C ALA A 77 -6.49 -1.31 -14.65
N ARG A 78 -7.47 -0.56 -15.15
CA ARG A 78 -7.39 0.16 -16.42
C ARG A 78 -6.95 1.59 -16.12
N LEU A 79 -5.65 1.83 -16.25
CA LEU A 79 -5.09 3.18 -16.27
C LEU A 79 -5.09 3.72 -17.70
N ALA A 80 -5.31 5.02 -17.85
CA ALA A 80 -4.97 5.71 -19.10
C ALA A 80 -3.45 5.58 -19.38
N PRO A 81 -3.00 5.81 -20.63
CA PRO A 81 -1.58 5.78 -20.96
C PRO A 81 -0.75 6.65 -20.01
N VAL A 82 0.32 6.07 -19.45
CA VAL A 82 1.17 6.74 -18.45
C VAL A 82 2.20 7.61 -19.16
N HIS A 83 2.30 8.88 -18.76
CA HIS A 83 3.33 9.79 -19.25
C HIS A 83 4.69 9.37 -18.69
N ARG A 84 5.64 9.05 -19.57
CA ARG A 84 7.01 8.66 -19.20
C ARG A 84 7.90 9.88 -19.08
N ARG A 85 8.67 9.95 -18.00
CA ARG A 85 9.59 11.05 -17.66
C ARG A 85 8.95 12.44 -17.85
N PRO A 86 7.76 12.69 -17.28
CA PRO A 86 7.04 13.95 -17.46
C PRO A 86 7.83 15.12 -16.85
N ARG A 87 8.16 16.10 -17.69
CA ARG A 87 8.80 17.35 -17.24
C ARG A 87 7.77 18.37 -16.75
N ALA A 88 6.67 18.53 -17.48
CA ALA A 88 5.59 19.44 -17.13
C ALA A 88 4.85 18.99 -15.86
N ARG A 89 4.48 19.94 -15.00
CA ARG A 89 3.71 19.70 -13.77
C ARG A 89 2.35 19.06 -14.08
N ALA A 90 1.65 19.57 -15.09
CA ALA A 90 0.36 19.03 -15.53
C ALA A 90 0.42 17.53 -15.88
N LEU A 91 1.49 17.07 -16.54
CA LEU A 91 1.66 15.65 -16.89
C LEU A 91 1.95 14.77 -15.66
N ARG A 92 2.70 15.30 -14.69
CA ARG A 92 2.94 14.64 -13.39
C ARG A 92 1.63 14.50 -12.61
N ALA A 93 0.84 15.57 -12.58
CA ALA A 93 -0.49 15.58 -11.97
C ALA A 93 -1.41 14.56 -12.67
N ALA A 94 -1.46 14.54 -14.01
CA ALA A 94 -2.27 13.60 -14.77
C ALA A 94 -1.93 12.12 -14.43
N ASN A 95 -0.65 11.77 -14.32
CA ASN A 95 -0.24 10.44 -13.86
C ASN A 95 -0.75 10.13 -12.44
N ALA A 96 -0.54 11.06 -11.50
CA ALA A 96 -0.98 10.89 -10.12
C ALA A 96 -2.51 10.73 -10.04
N GLU A 97 -3.27 11.58 -10.72
CA GLU A 97 -4.73 11.55 -10.78
C GLU A 97 -5.26 10.23 -11.38
N ASN A 98 -4.63 9.74 -12.44
CA ASN A 98 -4.98 8.47 -13.07
C ASN A 98 -4.92 7.31 -12.05
N ALA A 99 -3.82 7.22 -11.30
CA ALA A 99 -3.62 6.17 -10.30
C ALA A 99 -4.52 6.37 -9.06
N LEU A 100 -4.60 7.58 -8.51
CA LEU A 100 -5.47 7.91 -7.36
C LEU A 100 -6.94 7.69 -7.69
N GLY A 101 -7.36 7.96 -8.94
CA GLY A 101 -8.73 7.73 -9.40
C GLY A 101 -9.10 6.24 -9.36
N VAL A 102 -8.19 5.34 -9.71
CA VAL A 102 -8.41 3.88 -9.57
C VAL A 102 -8.51 3.49 -8.09
N LEU A 103 -7.58 3.95 -7.26
CA LEU A 103 -7.59 3.66 -5.82
C LEU A 103 -8.87 4.15 -5.13
N TRP A 104 -9.33 5.34 -5.51
CA TRP A 104 -10.58 5.93 -5.02
C TRP A 104 -11.79 5.09 -5.42
N ARG A 105 -11.92 4.74 -6.71
CA ARG A 105 -13.03 3.89 -7.20
C ARG A 105 -13.02 2.51 -6.56
N GLY A 106 -11.85 1.97 -6.26
CA GLY A 106 -11.72 0.70 -5.55
C GLY A 106 -12.27 0.75 -4.12
N GLY A 107 -12.37 1.95 -3.51
CA GLY A 107 -12.99 2.16 -2.20
C GLY A 107 -12.26 1.54 -1.01
N ARG A 108 -11.03 1.03 -1.21
CA ARG A 108 -10.26 0.33 -0.16
C ARG A 108 -9.24 1.20 0.56
N CYS A 109 -8.80 2.30 -0.06
CA CYS A 109 -7.92 3.28 0.57
C CYS A 109 -8.76 4.41 1.18
N ARG A 110 -8.32 4.95 2.31
CA ARG A 110 -9.00 6.03 3.02
C ARG A 110 -8.93 7.31 2.22
N SER A 111 -10.11 7.91 2.02
CA SER A 111 -10.25 9.20 1.33
C SER A 111 -9.37 10.30 1.90
N GLY A 112 -9.07 10.29 3.20
CA GLY A 112 -8.17 11.25 3.84
C GLY A 112 -6.72 11.16 3.35
N VAL A 113 -6.18 9.96 3.16
CA VAL A 113 -4.79 9.76 2.70
C VAL A 113 -4.66 10.13 1.23
N LEU A 114 -5.64 9.73 0.42
CA LEU A 114 -5.72 10.11 -0.99
C LEU A 114 -5.78 11.65 -1.16
N ARG A 115 -6.59 12.33 -0.33
CA ARG A 115 -6.66 13.80 -0.29
C ARG A 115 -5.34 14.43 0.14
N ALA A 116 -4.72 13.91 1.21
CA ALA A 116 -3.47 14.46 1.73
C ALA A 116 -2.33 14.35 0.70
N TYR A 117 -2.22 13.22 0.01
CA TYR A 117 -1.22 13.05 -1.05
C TYR A 117 -1.51 13.95 -2.25
N GLY A 118 -2.76 14.04 -2.69
CA GLY A 118 -3.12 14.93 -3.79
C GLY A 118 -2.82 16.41 -3.47
N ALA A 119 -3.04 16.83 -2.23
CA ALA A 119 -2.78 18.21 -1.79
C ALA A 119 -1.31 18.48 -1.43
N ALA A 120 -0.44 17.47 -1.42
CA ALA A 120 0.93 17.63 -0.95
C ALA A 120 1.81 18.38 -1.96
N ALA A 121 2.04 19.68 -1.72
CA ALA A 121 2.98 20.51 -2.47
C ALA A 121 4.38 20.45 -1.84
N GLY A 122 5.14 19.37 -2.08
CA GLY A 122 6.53 19.23 -1.61
C GLY A 122 6.73 19.27 -0.08
N GLY A 123 7.97 19.05 0.38
CA GLY A 123 8.35 19.17 1.81
C GLY A 123 7.93 18.02 2.74
N ALA A 124 8.06 18.22 4.06
CA ALA A 124 7.77 17.21 5.09
C ALA A 124 6.31 16.67 5.10
N PRO A 125 5.27 17.50 4.86
CA PRO A 125 3.90 17.01 4.69
C PRO A 125 3.77 16.04 3.52
N ALA A 126 4.54 16.26 2.44
CA ALA A 126 4.57 15.34 1.30
C ALA A 126 5.24 14.00 1.64
N ALA A 127 6.28 14.00 2.47
CA ALA A 127 6.91 12.75 2.92
C ALA A 127 5.99 11.87 3.77
N GLN A 128 5.26 12.48 4.70
CA GLN A 128 4.28 11.76 5.51
C GLN A 128 3.10 11.27 4.67
N ALA A 129 2.59 12.08 3.75
CA ALA A 129 1.51 11.69 2.85
C ALA A 129 1.92 10.56 1.90
N ALA A 130 3.13 10.61 1.34
CA ALA A 130 3.72 9.57 0.52
C ALA A 130 3.85 8.24 1.28
N ALA A 131 4.42 8.28 2.49
CA ALA A 131 4.58 7.12 3.35
C ALA A 131 3.23 6.49 3.75
N ALA A 132 2.25 7.33 4.09
CA ALA A 132 0.90 6.88 4.41
C ALA A 132 0.22 6.24 3.19
N LEU A 133 0.37 6.84 2.01
CA LEU A 133 -0.22 6.33 0.78
C LEU A 133 0.33 4.95 0.41
N VAL A 134 1.65 4.77 0.38
CA VAL A 134 2.23 3.47 -0.02
C VAL A 134 1.94 2.36 0.99
N CYS A 135 1.98 2.66 2.29
CA CYS A 135 1.58 1.69 3.31
C CYS A 135 0.12 1.31 3.14
N GLU A 136 -0.77 2.27 2.89
CA GLU A 136 -2.19 1.99 2.72
C GLU A 136 -2.48 1.20 1.44
N VAL A 137 -1.79 1.49 0.33
CA VAL A 137 -1.92 0.70 -0.90
C VAL A 137 -1.41 -0.73 -0.68
N PHE A 138 -0.29 -0.89 0.01
CA PHE A 138 0.26 -2.19 0.40
C PHE A 138 -0.75 -2.98 1.25
N ASP A 139 -1.31 -2.39 2.29
CA ASP A 139 -2.26 -3.03 3.20
C ASP A 139 -3.58 -3.40 2.48
N ALA A 140 -4.14 -2.47 1.72
CA ALA A 140 -5.46 -2.60 1.11
C ALA A 140 -5.49 -3.61 -0.05
N TYR A 141 -4.38 -3.77 -0.76
CA TYR A 141 -4.30 -4.58 -1.97
C TYR A 141 -3.29 -5.72 -1.87
N ALA A 142 -2.01 -5.43 -1.60
CA ALA A 142 -0.97 -6.46 -1.60
C ALA A 142 -1.16 -7.45 -0.46
N ILE A 143 -1.28 -6.98 0.79
CA ILE A 143 -1.49 -7.85 1.94
C ILE A 143 -2.81 -8.60 1.84
N ARG A 144 -3.88 -7.92 1.41
CA ARG A 144 -5.18 -8.59 1.21
C ARG A 144 -5.08 -9.74 0.22
N ASP A 145 -4.32 -9.60 -0.86
CA ASP A 145 -4.07 -10.69 -1.82
C ASP A 145 -3.21 -11.81 -1.19
N LEU A 146 -2.11 -11.45 -0.52
CA LEU A 146 -1.26 -12.42 0.18
C LEU A 146 -2.04 -13.23 1.21
N ARG A 147 -2.94 -12.59 1.98
CA ARG A 147 -3.82 -13.25 2.95
C ARG A 147 -4.80 -14.23 2.29
N ARG A 148 -5.26 -13.95 1.07
CA ARG A 148 -6.08 -14.91 0.30
C ARG A 148 -5.27 -16.13 -0.12
N ARG A 149 -3.98 -15.94 -0.43
CA ARG A 149 -3.04 -16.99 -0.85
C ARG A 149 -2.25 -17.60 0.32
N GLU A 150 -2.51 -17.18 1.55
CA GLU A 150 -1.70 -17.52 2.73
C GLU A 150 -1.58 -19.03 2.95
N ALA A 151 -2.66 -19.79 2.75
CA ALA A 151 -2.61 -21.26 2.86
C ALA A 151 -1.69 -21.90 1.80
N ALA A 152 -1.63 -21.34 0.59
CA ALA A 152 -0.74 -21.83 -0.46
C ALA A 152 0.72 -21.44 -0.16
N ILE A 153 0.95 -20.23 0.34
CA ILE A 153 2.27 -19.76 0.81
C ILE A 153 2.76 -20.69 1.93
N ALA A 154 1.93 -20.96 2.94
CA ALA A 154 2.27 -21.83 4.05
C ALA A 154 2.69 -23.23 3.62
N ARG A 155 1.97 -23.85 2.68
CA ARG A 155 2.35 -25.17 2.13
C ARG A 155 3.72 -25.15 1.45
N ARG A 156 4.03 -24.09 0.70
CA ARG A 156 5.35 -23.94 0.05
C ARG A 156 6.45 -23.66 1.05
N VAL A 157 6.18 -22.86 2.09
CA VAL A 157 7.11 -22.62 3.20
C VAL A 157 7.41 -23.92 3.92
N ASP A 158 6.40 -24.73 4.24
CA ASP A 158 6.59 -26.04 4.88
C ASP A 158 7.42 -26.99 4.01
N ALA A 159 7.17 -27.03 2.70
CA ALA A 159 7.98 -27.82 1.78
C ALA A 159 9.45 -27.36 1.77
N ALA A 160 9.68 -26.03 1.74
CA ALA A 160 11.02 -25.46 1.79
C ALA A 160 11.73 -25.69 3.13
N LEU A 161 11.00 -25.62 4.25
CA LEU A 161 11.53 -25.93 5.58
C LEU A 161 11.99 -27.39 5.65
N VAL A 162 11.17 -28.33 5.21
CA VAL A 162 11.53 -29.76 5.19
C VAL A 162 12.75 -30.02 4.30
N ALA A 163 12.80 -29.40 3.11
CA ALA A 163 13.95 -29.52 2.22
C ALA A 163 15.26 -28.95 2.83
N GLY A 164 15.14 -27.94 3.69
CA GLY A 164 16.25 -27.37 4.45
C GLY A 164 16.57 -28.09 5.77
N GLY A 165 15.97 -29.25 6.05
CA GLY A 165 16.18 -30.02 7.28
C GLY A 165 15.41 -29.49 8.51
N GLY A 166 14.46 -28.58 8.30
CA GLY A 166 13.57 -28.04 9.34
C GLY A 166 12.26 -28.81 9.50
N GLN A 167 11.44 -28.38 10.47
CA GLN A 167 10.12 -28.94 10.74
C GLN A 167 9.00 -28.11 10.10
N ARG A 168 7.91 -28.78 9.71
CA ARG A 168 6.70 -28.11 9.21
C ARG A 168 6.06 -27.26 10.30
N LEU A 169 5.56 -26.10 9.91
CA LEU A 169 4.78 -25.19 10.74
C LEU A 169 3.29 -25.54 10.74
N GLY A 170 2.78 -26.08 9.64
CA GLY A 170 1.33 -26.18 9.41
C GLY A 170 0.75 -24.83 9.02
N ARG A 171 -0.29 -24.36 9.73
CA ARG A 171 -0.93 -23.05 9.48
C ARG A 171 -0.63 -22.10 10.63
N PRO A 172 0.48 -21.32 10.57
CA PRO A 172 0.86 -20.47 11.69
C PRO A 172 -0.11 -19.30 11.83
N VAL A 173 -0.55 -19.05 13.08
CA VAL A 173 -1.42 -17.93 13.42
C VAL A 173 -0.64 -16.62 13.56
N ALA A 174 0.70 -16.68 13.72
CA ALA A 174 1.57 -15.51 13.87
C ALA A 174 2.95 -15.74 13.22
N TRP A 175 3.15 -15.27 11.99
CA TRP A 175 4.36 -15.47 11.20
C TRP A 175 5.61 -14.88 11.86
N ALA A 176 5.55 -13.66 12.35
CA ALA A 176 6.67 -12.98 12.99
C ALA A 176 7.15 -13.73 14.24
N ARG A 177 6.23 -14.34 14.99
CA ARG A 177 6.59 -15.18 16.14
C ARG A 177 7.29 -16.46 15.70
N ALA A 178 6.77 -17.13 14.67
CA ALA A 178 7.33 -18.38 14.16
C ALA A 178 8.77 -18.25 13.64
N PHE A 179 9.14 -17.08 13.10
CA PHE A 179 10.45 -16.86 12.49
C PHE A 179 11.40 -16.00 13.34
N ARG A 180 11.00 -15.57 14.53
CA ARG A 180 11.73 -14.59 15.37
C ARG A 180 13.16 -15.03 15.74
N ASP A 181 13.34 -16.31 16.05
CA ASP A 181 14.63 -16.87 16.48
C ASP A 181 15.65 -16.98 15.33
N GLY A 182 15.19 -16.92 14.08
CA GLY A 182 16.00 -17.09 12.88
C GLY A 182 16.33 -18.53 12.53
N ALA A 183 16.07 -19.52 13.38
CA ALA A 183 16.37 -20.92 13.09
C ALA A 183 15.56 -21.41 11.88
N ARG A 184 14.28 -21.05 11.83
CA ARG A 184 13.42 -21.37 10.68
C ARG A 184 13.78 -20.56 9.43
N LEU A 185 14.24 -19.32 9.59
CA LEU A 185 14.75 -18.53 8.45
C LEU A 185 16.01 -19.18 7.86
N LEU A 186 16.87 -19.71 8.73
CA LEU A 186 18.09 -20.41 8.34
C LEU A 186 17.77 -21.72 7.62
N ALA A 187 16.80 -22.49 8.11
CA ALA A 187 16.30 -23.68 7.40
C ALA A 187 15.78 -23.32 5.99
N LEU A 188 15.03 -22.21 5.84
CA LEU A 188 14.59 -21.71 4.53
C LEU A 188 15.75 -21.26 3.62
N ALA A 189 16.87 -20.83 4.20
CA ALA A 189 18.07 -20.46 3.44
C ALA A 189 18.75 -21.69 2.79
N GLY A 190 18.62 -22.86 3.40
CA GLY A 190 19.17 -24.13 2.92
C GLY A 190 20.63 -24.36 3.33
N PRO A 191 21.24 -25.49 2.89
CA PRO A 191 22.52 -26.00 3.38
C PRO A 191 23.78 -25.19 3.00
N GLY A 192 23.64 -23.97 2.48
CA GLY A 192 24.75 -23.07 2.12
C GLY A 192 24.75 -21.75 2.91
N ALA A 193 24.01 -21.69 4.02
CA ALA A 193 24.06 -20.54 4.91
C ALA A 193 25.42 -20.50 5.61
N ALA A 194 26.04 -19.31 5.65
CA ALA A 194 27.38 -19.17 6.22
C ALA A 194 27.31 -19.39 7.75
N PRO A 195 28.40 -19.85 8.39
CA PRO A 195 28.47 -19.93 9.84
C PRO A 195 28.58 -18.51 10.42
N GLU A 196 27.48 -17.77 10.41
CA GLU A 196 27.36 -16.52 11.17
C GLU A 196 26.83 -16.84 12.57
N ALA A 197 27.34 -16.14 13.60
CA ALA A 197 26.87 -16.32 14.98
C ALA A 197 25.37 -15.95 15.16
N ASP A 198 24.83 -15.17 14.22
CA ASP A 198 23.43 -14.74 14.19
C ASP A 198 22.66 -15.50 13.09
N PRO A 199 21.71 -16.39 13.43
CA PRO A 199 20.91 -17.14 12.46
C PRO A 199 20.09 -16.30 11.48
N VAL A 200 19.59 -15.13 11.93
CA VAL A 200 18.84 -14.21 11.07
C VAL A 200 19.78 -13.53 10.08
N ALA A 201 20.98 -13.15 10.53
CA ALA A 201 22.02 -12.59 9.67
C ALA A 201 22.44 -13.59 8.58
N ALA A 202 22.74 -14.83 8.98
CA ALA A 202 23.10 -15.92 8.06
C ALA A 202 22.00 -16.16 7.01
N ALA A 203 20.74 -16.19 7.44
CA ALA A 203 19.61 -16.34 6.54
C ALA A 203 19.50 -15.18 5.55
N PHE A 204 19.61 -13.93 6.02
CA PHE A 204 19.55 -12.75 5.15
C PHE A 204 20.71 -12.72 4.14
N SER A 205 21.92 -13.07 4.57
CA SER A 205 23.08 -13.22 3.68
C SER A 205 22.82 -14.27 2.60
N ALA A 206 22.27 -15.43 2.97
CA ALA A 206 21.93 -16.48 2.03
C ALA A 206 20.82 -16.09 1.05
N PHE A 207 19.78 -15.38 1.51
CA PHE A 207 18.71 -14.86 0.66
C PHE A 207 19.27 -13.90 -0.40
N ARG A 208 20.15 -12.98 0.01
CA ARG A 208 20.82 -12.04 -0.91
C ARG A 208 21.69 -12.77 -1.94
N ARG A 209 22.42 -13.82 -1.54
CA ARG A 209 23.19 -14.66 -2.48
C ARG A 209 22.28 -15.34 -3.52
N ARG A 210 21.08 -15.75 -3.11
CA ARG A 210 20.02 -16.31 -3.98
C ARG A 210 19.24 -15.24 -4.75
N ARG A 211 19.64 -13.96 -4.64
CA ARG A 211 18.99 -12.79 -5.23
C ARG A 211 17.56 -12.56 -4.74
N VAL A 212 17.18 -13.12 -3.60
CA VAL A 212 15.92 -12.83 -2.94
C VAL A 212 16.05 -11.54 -2.11
N PRO A 213 15.21 -10.52 -2.34
CA PRO A 213 15.24 -9.29 -1.56
C PRO A 213 14.94 -9.52 -0.08
N VAL A 214 15.65 -8.79 0.78
CA VAL A 214 15.43 -8.78 2.23
C VAL A 214 14.71 -7.49 2.61
N LEU A 215 13.53 -7.62 3.23
CA LEU A 215 12.66 -6.50 3.57
C LEU A 215 13.07 -5.73 4.83
N TRP A 216 14.12 -6.17 5.52
CA TRP A 216 14.67 -5.48 6.68
C TRP A 216 16.09 -5.01 6.41
N GLU A 217 16.44 -3.88 7.03
CA GLU A 217 17.79 -3.33 6.96
C GLU A 217 18.81 -4.27 7.61
N ASN A 218 18.48 -4.79 8.80
CA ASN A 218 19.39 -5.63 9.58
C ASN A 218 18.63 -6.64 10.48
N PRO A 219 19.32 -7.66 11.00
CA PRO A 219 18.73 -8.68 11.88
C PRO A 219 18.08 -8.13 13.16
N ARG A 220 18.64 -7.06 13.74
CA ARG A 220 18.09 -6.42 14.96
C ARG A 220 16.72 -5.79 14.67
N ALA A 221 16.58 -5.14 13.52
CA ALA A 221 15.30 -4.54 13.09
C ALA A 221 14.21 -5.61 12.91
N PHE A 222 14.56 -6.77 12.36
CA PHE A 222 13.66 -7.92 12.26
C PHE A 222 13.22 -8.41 13.65
N ARG A 223 14.14 -8.69 14.57
CA ARG A 223 13.79 -9.25 15.88
C ARG A 223 12.97 -8.32 16.77
N ALA A 224 13.27 -7.02 16.76
CA ALA A 224 12.67 -6.07 17.69
C ALA A 224 11.16 -5.93 17.51
N ARG A 225 10.66 -6.00 16.26
CA ARG A 225 9.24 -5.80 15.94
C ARG A 225 8.92 -6.22 14.50
N ALA A 226 9.24 -7.46 14.14
CA ALA A 226 8.80 -8.02 12.87
C ALA A 226 7.28 -7.93 12.77
N ASP A 227 6.82 -7.32 11.69
CA ASP A 227 5.42 -7.15 11.37
C ASP A 227 4.93 -8.36 10.59
N ASP A 228 3.84 -9.00 11.05
CA ASP A 228 3.33 -10.25 10.46
C ASP A 228 3.05 -10.11 8.96
N ASP A 229 2.59 -8.95 8.51
CA ASP A 229 2.29 -8.71 7.09
C ASP A 229 3.57 -8.62 6.25
N LEU A 230 4.61 -7.95 6.76
CA LEU A 230 5.92 -7.91 6.10
C LEU A 230 6.62 -9.28 6.13
N VAL A 231 6.44 -10.07 7.19
CA VAL A 231 6.96 -11.46 7.23
C VAL A 231 6.24 -12.31 6.19
N LEU A 232 4.92 -12.22 6.08
CA LEU A 232 4.18 -12.93 5.04
C LEU A 232 4.66 -12.52 3.63
N ALA A 233 4.89 -11.22 3.40
CA ALA A 233 5.42 -10.73 2.13
C ALA A 233 6.85 -11.26 1.84
N GLN A 234 7.73 -11.30 2.84
CA GLN A 234 9.07 -11.90 2.70
C GLN A 234 9.01 -13.38 2.35
N LEU A 235 8.09 -14.13 2.97
CA LEU A 235 7.92 -15.55 2.72
C LEU A 235 7.37 -15.81 1.31
N ASP A 236 6.42 -15.00 0.83
CA ASP A 236 5.94 -15.06 -0.55
C ASP A 236 7.08 -14.83 -1.57
N LEU A 237 7.93 -13.82 -1.33
CA LEU A 237 9.14 -13.58 -2.16
C LEU A 237 10.06 -14.81 -2.17
N LEU A 238 10.32 -15.40 -1.00
CA LEU A 238 11.18 -16.57 -0.87
C LEU A 238 10.68 -17.80 -1.62
N VAL A 239 9.38 -18.11 -1.52
CA VAL A 239 8.81 -19.31 -2.14
C VAL A 239 8.45 -19.11 -3.61
N THR A 240 8.27 -17.87 -4.06
CA THR A 240 7.98 -17.53 -5.45
C THR A 240 9.27 -17.43 -6.28
N GLU A 241 10.28 -16.70 -5.80
CA GLU A 241 11.58 -16.61 -6.47
C GLU A 241 12.42 -17.88 -6.29
N GLY A 242 12.26 -18.59 -5.16
CA GLY A 242 12.91 -19.88 -4.92
C GLY A 242 12.39 -21.04 -5.77
N SER A 243 11.26 -20.87 -6.46
CA SER A 243 10.63 -21.90 -7.31
C SER A 243 10.75 -21.62 -8.82
N ALA A 244 11.36 -20.50 -9.24
CA ALA A 244 11.38 -20.10 -10.64
C ALA A 244 12.71 -20.47 -11.33
N PRO A 245 12.71 -21.32 -12.38
CA PRO A 245 13.78 -21.25 -13.38
C PRO A 245 13.73 -19.86 -14.05
N LYS A 246 14.92 -19.35 -14.38
CA LYS A 246 15.25 -18.09 -15.06
C LYS A 246 14.06 -17.39 -15.75
N PRO A 247 13.76 -16.11 -15.45
CA PRO A 247 12.61 -15.43 -16.02
C PRO A 247 12.76 -15.32 -17.55
N ALA A 248 11.72 -15.73 -18.27
CA ALA A 248 11.50 -15.34 -19.65
C ALA A 248 11.41 -13.80 -19.72
N ALA A 249 11.93 -13.24 -20.82
CA ALA A 249 12.03 -11.82 -21.05
C ALA A 249 10.69 -11.09 -20.78
N ALA A 250 10.79 -9.91 -20.17
CA ALA A 250 9.65 -9.05 -19.91
C ALA A 250 8.83 -8.81 -21.19
N PRO A 251 7.49 -8.78 -21.12
CA PRO A 251 6.66 -8.45 -22.27
C PRO A 251 7.02 -7.04 -22.75
N LYS A 252 7.34 -6.93 -24.04
CA LYS A 252 7.59 -5.65 -24.70
C LYS A 252 6.31 -4.81 -24.63
N LEU A 253 6.30 -3.81 -23.77
CA LEU A 253 5.30 -2.74 -23.80
C LEU A 253 5.53 -1.93 -25.08
N GLU A 254 4.57 -1.95 -26.00
CA GLU A 254 4.65 -1.12 -27.19
C GLU A 254 4.61 0.37 -26.81
N PRO A 255 5.52 1.19 -27.34
CA PRO A 255 5.52 2.62 -27.11
C PRO A 255 4.29 3.25 -27.76
N ALA A 256 3.62 4.16 -27.04
CA ALA A 256 2.64 5.05 -27.65
C ALA A 256 3.32 5.86 -28.76
N LYS A 257 2.68 5.90 -29.94
CA LYS A 257 3.13 6.71 -31.08
C LYS A 257 3.28 8.17 -30.62
N ARG A 258 4.40 8.80 -31.00
CA ARG A 258 4.70 10.21 -30.71
C ARG A 258 3.58 11.09 -31.25
N SER A 259 2.85 11.78 -30.38
CA SER A 259 2.02 12.91 -30.78
C SER A 259 2.90 14.15 -31.05
N PRO A 260 2.56 14.99 -32.04
CA PRO A 260 3.32 16.20 -32.36
C PRO A 260 3.25 17.24 -31.24
N PRO A 261 4.21 18.18 -31.17
CA PRO A 261 4.23 19.20 -30.13
C PRO A 261 3.07 20.18 -30.32
N ALA A 262 2.41 20.56 -29.22
CA ALA A 262 1.42 21.62 -29.21
C ALA A 262 2.11 23.00 -29.19
N PRO A 263 1.55 24.03 -29.85
CA PRO A 263 2.14 25.36 -29.89
C PRO A 263 1.99 26.08 -28.54
N ASP A 264 2.92 27.00 -28.30
CA ASP A 264 2.99 27.84 -27.11
C ASP A 264 1.68 28.60 -26.86
N ALA A 265 1.17 28.52 -25.64
CA ALA A 265 0.12 29.39 -25.14
C ALA A 265 0.49 29.87 -23.73
N ALA A 266 0.57 31.20 -23.63
CA ALA A 266 0.84 31.97 -22.45
C ALA A 266 -0.29 31.89 -21.41
N ASP A 267 0.11 32.21 -20.18
CA ASP A 267 -0.65 32.60 -19.01
C ASP A 267 -1.56 31.59 -18.29
N ASP A 268 -1.36 31.63 -16.98
CA ASP A 268 -1.64 30.67 -15.93
C ASP A 268 -3.11 30.72 -15.46
N PRO A 269 -3.76 29.55 -15.27
CA PRO A 269 -4.60 29.39 -14.08
C PRO A 269 -4.35 28.02 -13.42
N GLU A 270 -3.17 27.81 -12.82
CA GLU A 270 -2.77 26.56 -12.15
C GLU A 270 -3.56 26.19 -10.87
N ASP A 271 -4.47 27.02 -10.36
CA ASP A 271 -5.29 26.69 -9.18
C ASP A 271 -6.68 26.08 -9.51
N GLY A 272 -7.21 26.34 -10.71
CA GLY A 272 -8.57 25.96 -11.08
C GLY A 272 -8.77 24.47 -11.39
N GLN A 273 -7.77 23.80 -11.97
CA GLN A 273 -7.89 22.39 -12.37
C GLN A 273 -7.83 21.45 -11.16
N TRP A 274 -7.09 21.83 -10.12
CA TRP A 274 -7.01 21.07 -8.87
C TRP A 274 -8.21 21.31 -7.96
N GLU A 275 -8.76 22.52 -7.92
CA GLU A 275 -10.10 22.80 -7.37
C GLU A 275 -11.17 21.96 -8.09
N LEU A 276 -11.15 21.87 -9.43
CA LEU A 276 -12.07 21.04 -10.21
C LEU A 276 -11.89 19.54 -9.96
N PHE A 277 -10.67 19.05 -9.79
CA PHE A 277 -10.44 17.66 -9.38
C PHE A 277 -10.93 17.40 -7.95
N ARG A 278 -10.65 18.30 -6.99
CA ARG A 278 -11.21 18.28 -5.63
C ARG A 278 -12.74 18.30 -5.65
N HIS A 279 -13.34 19.17 -6.46
CA HIS A 279 -14.77 19.31 -6.63
C HIS A 279 -15.37 18.08 -7.33
N ARG A 280 -14.70 17.44 -8.29
CA ARG A 280 -15.13 16.17 -8.91
C ARG A 280 -14.97 14.95 -7.99
N LEU A 281 -13.95 14.95 -7.12
CA LEU A 281 -13.77 13.96 -6.06
C LEU A 281 -14.84 14.09 -4.96
N LEU A 282 -15.23 15.32 -4.63
CA LEU A 282 -16.23 15.63 -3.59
C LEU A 282 -17.68 15.55 -4.12
N ALA A 283 -17.95 15.98 -5.35
CA ALA A 283 -19.27 15.95 -6.00
C ALA A 283 -19.74 14.54 -6.38
N ARG A 284 -18.84 13.54 -6.39
CA ARG A 284 -19.21 12.11 -6.45
C ARG A 284 -19.58 11.50 -5.10
N ARG A 285 -19.78 12.31 -4.06
CA ARG A 285 -20.75 11.97 -2.99
C ARG A 285 -22.19 12.06 -3.54
N GLY A 286 -22.55 11.14 -4.44
CA GLY A 286 -23.96 10.86 -4.76
C GLY A 286 -24.59 10.02 -3.63
N PRO A 287 -25.90 10.15 -3.38
CA PRO A 287 -26.51 9.90 -2.08
C PRO A 287 -26.32 8.45 -1.61
N ARG A 288 -25.98 8.29 -0.33
CA ARG A 288 -26.28 7.04 0.37
C ARG A 288 -27.77 6.78 0.21
N SER A 289 -28.09 5.72 -0.52
CA SER A 289 -29.29 4.90 -0.39
C SER A 289 -30.06 5.17 0.91
N ARG A 290 -31.10 6.01 0.84
CA ARG A 290 -32.29 5.81 1.68
C ARG A 290 -33.02 4.58 1.14
N ARG A 291 -32.52 3.39 1.47
CA ARG A 291 -33.35 2.18 1.56
C ARG A 291 -33.45 1.87 3.05
N GLY A 292 -34.49 2.44 3.62
CA GLY A 292 -34.82 2.37 5.04
C GLY A 292 -35.80 3.46 5.45
N GLU A 293 -36.73 3.86 4.58
CA GLU A 293 -37.84 4.77 4.92
C GLU A 293 -38.97 4.59 3.90
N ASN A 294 -39.41 3.34 3.74
CA ASN A 294 -40.74 2.98 3.25
C ASN A 294 -41.29 1.89 4.18
N ALA A 295 -41.30 2.22 5.47
CA ALA A 295 -41.97 1.47 6.52
C ALA A 295 -42.51 2.49 7.52
N ARG A 296 -43.53 3.24 7.07
CA ARG A 296 -44.58 3.94 7.85
C ARG A 296 -45.37 4.85 6.91
N LEU A 297 -46.06 4.21 5.98
CA LEU A 297 -47.34 4.66 5.48
C LEU A 297 -48.30 3.49 5.72
N GLN A 298 -48.75 3.39 6.97
CA GLN A 298 -50.06 2.95 7.43
C GLN A 298 -50.34 3.69 8.72
#